data_AF-A0A9E2YVT0-F1
#
_entry.id   AF-A0A9E2YVT0-F1
#
_cell.length_a   1.000
_cell.length_b   1.000
_cell.length_c   1.000
_cell.angle_alpha   90.00
_cell.angle_beta   90.00
_cell.angle_gamma   90.00
#
_symmetry.space_group_name_H-M   'P 1'
#
loop_
_entity.id
_entity.type
_entity.pdbx_description
1 polymer ?
#
loop_
_entity_poly.entity_id
_entity_poly.type
_entity_poly.pdbx_seq_one_letter_code
_entity_poly.pdbx_strand_id
1 'polypeptide(L)'
;MKWTFVAAAAMLACFGYSAVAQDDWYHEREERFRNEQWRHHIFDHVRSDLDHIGSARYAAERERRRLDRTRQELSELQAKLDAGRYDQGELNDVIDSITKSANDERLSPRDRDVLHDDEHRLREYREHHEHWYH
;
A
#
# COMPACT_ATOMS: atom_id res chain seq x y z
N MET A 1 38.56 -4.44 -46.92
CA MET A 1 39.08 -5.32 -45.86
C MET A 1 39.22 -4.49 -44.58
N LYS A 2 38.29 -4.66 -43.63
CA LYS A 2 38.30 -4.30 -42.18
C LYS A 2 38.54 -2.80 -41.85
N TRP A 3 37.81 -2.09 -40.97
CA TRP A 3 37.23 -2.45 -39.68
C TRP A 3 36.04 -1.52 -39.34
N THR A 4 35.01 -2.09 -38.72
CA THR A 4 33.95 -1.40 -37.97
C THR A 4 34.51 -0.70 -36.74
N PHE A 5 34.13 0.56 -36.48
CA PHE A 5 34.11 1.09 -35.12
C PHE A 5 32.67 1.40 -34.73
N VAL A 6 32.30 0.73 -33.65
CA VAL A 6 30.98 0.62 -33.03
C VAL A 6 30.67 1.92 -32.28
N ALA A 7 29.42 2.35 -32.40
CA ALA A 7 28.79 3.38 -31.59
C ALA A 7 28.97 3.11 -30.10
N ALA A 8 29.38 4.12 -29.32
CA ALA A 8 29.45 3.99 -27.88
C ALA A 8 28.98 5.27 -27.18
N ALA A 9 28.22 5.05 -26.11
CA ALA A 9 27.85 5.97 -25.04
C ALA A 9 26.66 6.92 -25.30
N ALA A 10 25.47 6.34 -25.42
CA ALA A 10 24.24 6.99 -24.94
C ALA A 10 23.31 5.93 -24.29
N MET A 11 23.76 5.25 -23.24
CA MET A 11 22.91 4.36 -22.44
C MET A 11 23.36 4.37 -20.98
N LEU A 12 23.10 5.48 -20.28
CA LEU A 12 23.19 5.53 -18.82
C LEU A 12 22.30 6.65 -18.24
N ALA A 13 21.06 6.74 -18.72
CA ALA A 13 20.08 7.71 -18.23
C ALA A 13 18.72 7.09 -17.83
N CYS A 14 18.60 5.77 -17.76
CA CYS A 14 17.31 5.11 -17.50
C CYS A 14 17.11 4.61 -16.06
N PHE A 15 18.02 4.90 -15.12
CA PHE A 15 17.87 4.46 -13.71
C PHE A 15 17.55 5.60 -12.71
N GLY A 16 17.52 6.87 -13.14
CA GLY A 16 17.27 8.01 -12.23
C GLY A 16 15.80 8.35 -12.00
N TYR A 17 14.89 7.92 -12.88
CA TYR A 17 13.47 8.30 -12.80
C TYR A 17 12.69 7.57 -11.70
N SER A 18 13.11 6.38 -11.28
CA SER A 18 12.37 5.57 -10.32
C SER A 18 12.54 6.02 -8.87
N ALA A 19 13.72 6.52 -8.50
CA ALA A 19 14.01 6.88 -7.10
C ALA A 19 13.23 8.12 -6.65
N VAL A 20 13.14 9.15 -7.52
CA VAL A 20 12.42 10.39 -7.21
C VAL A 20 10.92 10.14 -7.11
N ALA A 21 10.34 9.35 -8.03
CA ALA A 21 8.92 9.02 -8.00
C ALA A 21 8.51 8.14 -6.81
N GLN A 22 9.42 7.28 -6.31
CA GLN A 22 9.17 6.51 -5.10
C GLN A 22 9.21 7.40 -3.85
N ASP A 23 10.22 8.27 -3.73
CA ASP A 23 10.30 9.18 -2.57
C ASP A 23 9.11 10.13 -2.50
N ASP A 24 8.67 10.69 -3.64
CA ASP A 24 7.51 11.59 -3.71
C ASP A 24 6.26 10.94 -3.11
N TRP A 25 5.98 9.68 -3.47
CA TRP A 25 4.81 8.96 -2.96
C TRP A 25 4.80 8.77 -1.44
N TYR A 26 5.95 8.46 -0.83
CA TYR A 26 6.01 8.31 0.62
C TYR A 26 5.80 9.66 1.34
N HIS A 27 6.29 10.76 0.77
CA HIS A 27 6.04 12.09 1.33
C HIS A 27 4.55 12.47 1.23
N GLU A 28 3.92 12.22 0.07
CA GLU A 28 2.47 12.40 -0.10
C GLU A 28 1.67 11.53 0.88
N ARG A 29 2.11 10.29 1.12
CA ARG A 29 1.49 9.40 2.11
C ARG A 29 1.56 10.01 3.51
N GLU A 30 2.72 10.47 3.94
CA GLU A 30 2.88 11.13 5.24
C GLU A 30 1.97 12.36 5.37
N GLU A 31 1.75 13.10 4.29
CA GLU A 31 0.80 14.21 4.27
C GLU A 31 -0.65 13.77 4.49
N ARG A 32 -1.09 12.67 3.85
CA ARG A 32 -2.43 12.09 4.05
C ARG A 32 -2.70 11.71 5.51
N PHE A 33 -1.67 11.22 6.22
CA PHE A 33 -1.79 10.78 7.61
C PHE A 33 -1.36 11.81 8.66
N ARG A 34 -1.04 13.05 8.26
CA ARG A 34 -0.48 14.07 9.16
C ARG A 34 -1.46 14.58 10.23
N ASN A 35 -2.75 14.59 9.93
CA ASN A 35 -3.80 15.13 10.78
C ASN A 35 -4.90 14.08 11.01
N GLU A 36 -5.95 14.40 11.76
CA GLU A 36 -7.00 13.42 12.07
C GLU A 36 -7.97 13.11 10.91
N GLN A 37 -7.85 13.78 9.76
CA GLN A 37 -8.77 13.60 8.62
C GLN A 37 -8.65 12.21 7.98
N TRP A 38 -7.52 11.52 8.16
CA TRP A 38 -7.33 10.16 7.65
C TRP A 38 -8.40 9.19 8.16
N ARG A 39 -9.00 9.44 9.33
CA ARG A 39 -10.00 8.54 9.97
C ARG A 39 -11.21 8.28 9.07
N HIS A 40 -11.64 9.29 8.32
CA HIS A 40 -12.77 9.18 7.38
C HIS A 40 -12.40 8.54 6.04
N HIS A 41 -11.09 8.44 5.74
CA HIS A 41 -10.57 7.98 4.46
C HIS A 41 -9.63 6.77 4.61
N ILE A 42 -9.63 6.12 5.77
CA ILE A 42 -8.62 5.11 6.12
C ILE A 42 -8.60 3.97 5.11
N PHE A 43 -9.76 3.45 4.70
CA PHE A 43 -9.82 2.34 3.75
C PHE A 43 -9.30 2.73 2.35
N ASP A 44 -9.59 3.95 1.90
CA ASP A 44 -9.06 4.47 0.63
C ASP A 44 -7.54 4.66 0.70
N HIS A 45 -7.01 5.15 1.83
CA HIS A 45 -5.57 5.31 2.02
C HIS A 45 -4.85 3.96 2.04
N VAL A 46 -5.33 3.00 2.85
CA VAL A 46 -4.75 1.65 2.89
C VAL A 46 -4.83 0.98 1.51
N ARG A 47 -5.94 1.16 0.77
CA ARG A 47 -6.04 0.65 -0.60
C ARG A 47 -4.98 1.25 -1.51
N SER A 48 -4.75 2.56 -1.43
CA SER A 48 -3.71 3.27 -2.20
C SER A 48 -2.31 2.75 -1.85
N ASP A 49 -2.07 2.41 -0.59
CA ASP A 49 -0.79 1.89 -0.11
C ASP A 49 -0.55 0.46 -0.61
N LEU A 50 -1.59 -0.40 -0.59
CA LEU A 50 -1.54 -1.72 -1.21
C LEU A 50 -1.31 -1.65 -2.73
N ASP A 51 -1.94 -0.71 -3.43
CA ASP A 51 -1.73 -0.51 -4.87
C ASP A 51 -0.28 -0.09 -5.18
N HIS A 52 0.28 0.83 -4.39
CA HIS A 52 1.68 1.23 -4.51
C HIS A 52 2.62 0.03 -4.32
N ILE A 53 2.47 -0.70 -3.21
CA ILE A 53 3.33 -1.83 -2.85
C ILE A 53 3.17 -2.99 -3.84
N GLY A 54 1.95 -3.29 -4.27
CA GLY A 54 1.66 -4.33 -5.26
C GLY A 54 2.23 -4.02 -6.66
N SER A 55 2.32 -2.73 -7.02
CA SER A 55 2.93 -2.28 -8.27
C SER A 55 4.46 -2.43 -8.28
N ALA A 56 5.10 -2.58 -7.10
CA ALA A 56 6.54 -2.69 -6.99
C ALA A 56 7.07 -3.91 -7.78
N ARG A 57 8.04 -3.63 -8.66
CA ARG A 57 8.56 -4.55 -9.70
C ARG A 57 9.09 -5.89 -9.18
N TYR A 58 9.32 -6.02 -7.87
CA TYR A 58 9.96 -7.19 -7.25
C TYR A 58 9.08 -7.99 -6.28
N ALA A 59 7.81 -7.61 -6.06
CA ALA A 59 6.91 -8.42 -5.24
C ALA A 59 6.69 -9.79 -5.91
N ALA A 60 6.96 -10.87 -5.16
CA ALA A 60 6.74 -12.24 -5.63
C ALA A 60 5.24 -12.45 -5.97
N GLU A 61 4.95 -13.25 -6.99
CA GLU A 61 3.58 -13.53 -7.46
C GLU A 61 2.60 -13.91 -6.34
N ARG A 62 3.05 -14.74 -5.38
CA ARG A 62 2.24 -15.12 -4.22
C ARG A 62 1.87 -13.94 -3.34
N GLU A 63 2.77 -12.97 -3.19
CA GLU A 63 2.52 -11.78 -2.39
C GLU A 63 1.58 -10.82 -3.11
N ARG A 64 1.78 -10.62 -4.41
CA ARG A 64 0.86 -9.84 -5.26
C ARG A 64 -0.58 -10.33 -5.12
N ARG A 65 -0.80 -11.65 -5.21
CA ARG A 65 -2.13 -12.24 -5.02
C ARG A 65 -2.73 -12.01 -3.63
N ARG A 66 -1.89 -11.92 -2.59
CA ARG A 66 -2.36 -11.62 -1.23
C ARG A 66 -2.79 -10.16 -1.15
N LEU A 67 -1.94 -9.24 -1.58
CA LEU A 67 -2.24 -7.81 -1.62
C LEU A 67 -3.49 -7.53 -2.46
N ASP A 68 -3.62 -8.16 -3.63
CA ASP A 68 -4.80 -8.05 -4.51
C ASP A 68 -6.09 -8.51 -3.81
N ARG A 69 -6.03 -9.61 -3.05
CA ARG A 69 -7.16 -10.12 -2.28
C ARG A 69 -7.53 -9.16 -1.15
N THR A 70 -6.55 -8.73 -0.36
CA THR A 70 -6.77 -7.77 0.72
C THR A 70 -7.37 -6.47 0.20
N ARG A 71 -6.97 -6.03 -1.00
CA ARG A 71 -7.56 -4.88 -1.69
C ARG A 71 -9.04 -5.08 -2.04
N GLN A 72 -9.42 -6.28 -2.46
CA GLN A 72 -10.82 -6.64 -2.73
C GLN A 72 -11.64 -6.64 -1.45
N GLU A 73 -11.13 -7.28 -0.38
CA GLU A 73 -11.76 -7.32 0.95
C GLU A 73 -11.99 -5.89 1.51
N LEU A 74 -11.00 -5.00 1.38
CA LEU A 74 -11.15 -3.58 1.74
C LEU A 74 -12.25 -2.86 0.93
N SER A 75 -12.35 -3.16 -0.36
CA SER A 75 -13.38 -2.55 -1.23
C SER A 75 -14.77 -3.05 -0.86
N GLU A 76 -14.90 -4.32 -0.49
CA GLU A 76 -16.16 -4.91 0.00
C GLU A 76 -16.56 -4.32 1.36
N LEU A 77 -15.61 -4.17 2.29
CA LEU A 77 -15.83 -3.54 3.58
C LEU A 77 -16.29 -2.07 3.44
N GLN A 78 -15.64 -1.29 2.57
CA GLN A 78 -16.05 0.09 2.29
C GLN A 78 -17.47 0.14 1.73
N ALA A 79 -17.81 -0.71 0.75
CA ALA A 79 -19.15 -0.75 0.17
C ALA A 79 -20.23 -1.13 1.20
N LYS A 80 -19.91 -2.00 2.16
CA LYS A 80 -20.82 -2.35 3.26
C LYS A 80 -20.98 -1.19 4.24
N LEU A 81 -19.89 -0.51 4.61
CA LEU A 81 -19.92 0.68 5.45
C LEU A 81 -20.75 1.81 4.84
N ASP A 82 -20.60 2.08 3.53
CA ASP A 82 -21.40 3.07 2.79
C ASP A 82 -22.90 2.72 2.82
N ALA A 83 -23.22 1.43 2.90
CA ALA A 83 -24.59 0.93 3.05
C ALA A 83 -25.04 0.85 4.53
N GLY A 84 -24.28 1.42 5.47
CA GLY A 84 -24.58 1.40 6.91
C GLY A 84 -24.39 0.04 7.59
N ARG A 85 -23.63 -0.87 6.97
CA ARG A 85 -23.37 -2.22 7.47
C ARG A 85 -21.90 -2.37 7.83
N TYR A 86 -21.58 -2.24 9.11
CA TYR A 86 -20.24 -2.54 9.60
C TYR A 86 -20.11 -4.04 9.94
N ASP A 87 -19.04 -4.67 9.46
CA ASP A 87 -18.68 -6.05 9.79
C ASP A 87 -17.28 -6.07 10.43
N GLN A 88 -17.25 -6.25 11.75
CA GLN A 88 -15.99 -6.33 12.50
C GLN A 88 -15.17 -7.59 12.16
N GLY A 89 -15.83 -8.69 11.77
CA GLY A 89 -15.15 -9.93 11.38
C GLY A 89 -14.31 -9.72 10.12
N GLU A 90 -14.91 -9.10 9.11
CA GLU A 90 -14.23 -8.75 7.86
C GLU A 90 -13.08 -7.76 8.05
N LEU A 91 -13.24 -6.75 8.93
CA LEU A 91 -12.13 -5.86 9.28
C LEU A 91 -10.97 -6.63 9.94
N ASN A 92 -11.25 -7.62 10.79
CA ASN A 92 -10.20 -8.44 11.38
C ASN A 92 -9.46 -9.27 10.33
N ASP A 93 -10.18 -9.84 9.36
CA ASP A 93 -9.58 -10.62 8.27
C ASP A 93 -8.63 -9.76 7.41
N VAL A 94 -9.02 -8.50 7.15
CA VAL A 94 -8.17 -7.51 6.48
C VAL A 94 -6.92 -7.20 7.31
N ILE A 95 -7.08 -6.89 8.61
CA ILE A 95 -5.96 -6.61 9.52
C ILE A 95 -4.97 -7.79 9.56
N ASP A 96 -5.48 -9.02 9.66
CA ASP A 96 -4.67 -10.23 9.67
C ASP A 96 -3.90 -10.43 8.35
N SER A 97 -4.52 -10.10 7.22
CA SER A 97 -3.89 -10.18 5.91
C SER A 97 -2.78 -9.15 5.74
N ILE A 98 -3.02 -7.90 6.16
CA ILE A 98 -2.00 -6.83 6.17
C ILE A 98 -0.85 -7.21 7.11
N THR A 99 -1.15 -7.72 8.30
CA THR A 99 -0.13 -8.18 9.26
C THR A 99 0.78 -9.24 8.64
N LYS A 100 0.22 -10.20 7.88
CA LYS A 100 1.01 -11.24 7.19
C LYS A 100 1.91 -10.65 6.11
N SER A 101 1.46 -9.62 5.38
CA SER A 101 2.26 -8.93 4.37
C SER A 101 3.34 -8.04 5.00
N ALA A 102 3.02 -7.31 6.07
CA ALA A 102 3.95 -6.48 6.81
C ALA A 102 5.14 -7.29 7.38
N ASN A 103 4.91 -8.55 7.74
CA ASN A 103 5.96 -9.46 8.21
C ASN A 103 6.67 -10.25 7.08
N ASP A 104 6.38 -9.97 5.81
CA ASP A 104 6.95 -10.73 4.70
C ASP A 104 8.30 -10.13 4.25
N GLU A 105 9.39 -10.83 4.55
CA GLU A 105 10.76 -10.38 4.22
C GLU A 105 11.02 -10.17 2.71
N ARG A 106 10.12 -10.63 1.84
CA ARG A 106 10.20 -10.40 0.38
C ARG A 106 9.80 -8.99 -0.02
N LEU A 107 9.10 -8.24 0.84
CA LEU A 107 8.84 -6.81 0.65
C LEU A 107 10.03 -5.98 1.13
N SER A 108 10.19 -4.77 0.60
CA SER A 108 11.22 -3.86 1.09
C SER A 108 10.94 -3.46 2.54
N PRO A 109 11.97 -3.13 3.35
CA PRO A 109 11.75 -2.66 4.71
C PRO A 109 10.76 -1.49 4.80
N ARG A 110 10.86 -0.54 3.88
CA ARG A 110 10.00 0.65 3.84
C ARG A 110 8.54 0.31 3.53
N ASP A 111 8.29 -0.65 2.64
CA ASP A 111 6.93 -1.13 2.35
C ASP A 111 6.33 -1.87 3.54
N ARG A 112 7.15 -2.65 4.26
CA ARG A 112 6.70 -3.31 5.50
C ARG A 112 6.34 -2.31 6.59
N ASP A 113 7.13 -1.23 6.73
CA ASP A 113 6.83 -0.16 7.68
C ASP A 113 5.49 0.53 7.36
N VAL A 114 5.21 0.79 6.07
CA VAL A 114 3.89 1.28 5.62
C VAL A 114 2.77 0.34 6.03
N LEU A 115 2.91 -0.97 5.79
CA LEU A 115 1.87 -1.94 6.13
C LEU A 115 1.67 -2.09 7.65
N HIS A 116 2.73 -1.95 8.45
CA HIS A 116 2.61 -1.91 9.91
C HIS A 116 1.87 -0.65 10.39
N ASP A 117 2.14 0.49 9.75
CA ASP A 117 1.49 1.76 10.03
C ASP A 117 -0.01 1.72 9.67
N ASP A 118 -0.36 1.06 8.56
CA ASP A 118 -1.74 0.80 8.14
C ASP A 118 -2.46 -0.16 9.08
N GLU A 119 -1.81 -1.26 9.46
CA GLU A 119 -2.33 -2.22 10.43
C GLU A 119 -2.70 -1.53 11.75
N HIS A 120 -1.81 -0.70 12.27
CA HIS A 120 -2.05 0.05 13.50
C HIS A 120 -3.29 0.95 13.37
N ARG A 121 -3.43 1.69 12.27
CA ARG A 121 -4.58 2.59 12.04
C ARG A 121 -5.89 1.86 11.86
N LEU A 122 -5.88 0.69 11.22
CA LEU A 122 -7.08 -0.14 11.09
C LEU A 122 -7.52 -0.70 12.44
N ARG A 123 -6.58 -1.03 13.34
CA ARG A 123 -6.91 -1.37 14.74
C ARG A 123 -7.48 -0.18 15.49
N GLU A 124 -6.88 1.00 15.35
CA GLU A 124 -7.38 2.24 15.94
C GLU A 124 -8.81 2.54 15.43
N TYR A 125 -9.04 2.40 14.13
CA TYR A 125 -10.38 2.49 13.54
C TYR A 125 -11.35 1.50 14.15
N ARG A 126 -10.99 0.21 14.21
CA ARG A 126 -11.83 -0.82 14.81
C ARG A 126 -12.27 -0.44 16.23
N GLU A 127 -11.35 0.10 17.03
CA GLU A 127 -11.56 0.48 18.43
C GLU A 127 -12.41 1.76 18.60
N HIS A 128 -12.41 2.66 17.61
CA HIS A 128 -13.02 3.99 17.73
C HIS A 128 -14.10 4.33 16.69
N HIS A 129 -14.38 3.45 15.73
CA HIS A 129 -15.25 3.76 14.59
C HIS A 129 -16.64 4.29 14.99
N GLU A 130 -17.21 3.80 16.10
CA GLU A 130 -18.50 4.29 16.61
C GLU A 130 -18.46 5.80 16.90
N HIS A 131 -17.36 6.31 17.45
CA HIS A 131 -17.21 7.72 17.80
C HIS A 131 -16.88 8.61 16.60
N TRP A 132 -16.33 8.04 15.53
CA TRP A 132 -15.92 8.79 14.33
C TRP A 132 -17.03 8.94 13.29
N TYR A 133 -18.10 8.16 13.40
CA TYR A 133 -19.26 8.17 12.49
C TYR A 133 -20.53 8.78 13.12
N HIS A 134 -20.38 9.75 14.02
CA HIS A 134 -21.48 10.53 14.60
C HIS A 134 -21.70 11.88 13.92
#